data_AF-A0A8T7EQE4-F1
#
_entry.id   AF-A0A8T7EQE4-F1
#
_cell.length_a   1.000
_cell.length_b   1.000
_cell.length_c   1.000
_cell.angle_alpha   90.00
_cell.angle_beta   90.00
_cell.angle_gamma   90.00
#
_symmetry.space_group_name_H-M   'P 1'
#
loop_
_entity.id
_entity.type
_entity.pdbx_description
1 polymer ?
#
loop_
_entity_poly.entity_id
_entity_poly.type
_entity_poly.pdbx_seq_one_letter_code
_entity_poly.pdbx_strand_id
1 'polypeptide(L)'
;MKTAHHVEVVFTGEQYEWLHAHLFQPNDDEQAAYAFAAPAKGPDRLKLLVHHILPLERTDFDIQNGGYLQVSAETARNLVSYTLDSPFSLIEIHSHPFARERVGFSGIDTAEAKPRFDWFAQHTPATFHHVMLVFGTDSADGMIYDRTDKSMRQIGGVTILGHPFKRFAIGEHRGARDRRRDPYSARMIRQTQAFGDDGQTLIAGARVGIVGLGGMGSAVAQLGSRCSACVISC
;
A
#
# COMPACT_ATOMS: atom_id res chain seq x y z
N MET A 1 -23.57 -7.06 -5.94
CA MET A 1 -22.19 -6.78 -6.39
C MET A 1 -21.38 -6.48 -5.14
N LYS A 2 -20.50 -7.40 -4.69
CA LYS A 2 -19.62 -7.14 -3.54
C LYS A 2 -18.59 -6.09 -3.98
N THR A 3 -18.63 -4.91 -3.39
CA THR A 3 -17.61 -3.88 -3.57
C THR A 3 -16.29 -4.50 -3.13
N ALA A 4 -15.32 -4.64 -4.05
CA ALA A 4 -13.98 -5.05 -3.67
C ALA A 4 -13.46 -4.02 -2.67
N HIS A 5 -13.16 -4.44 -1.44
CA HIS A 5 -12.61 -3.54 -0.44
C HIS A 5 -11.32 -2.94 -0.99
N HIS A 6 -11.22 -1.62 -1.00
CA HIS A 6 -10.01 -0.95 -1.43
C HIS A 6 -8.91 -1.24 -0.40
N VAL A 7 -7.94 -2.08 -0.78
CA VAL A 7 -6.84 -2.52 0.10
C VAL A 7 -5.69 -1.53 0.05
N GLU A 8 -5.15 -1.17 1.20
CA GLU A 8 -3.98 -0.30 1.32
C GLU A 8 -2.96 -0.91 2.28
N VAL A 9 -1.68 -0.89 1.91
CA VAL A 9 -0.59 -1.18 2.85
C VAL A 9 -0.08 0.12 3.44
N VAL A 10 0.16 0.16 4.75
CA VAL A 10 0.54 1.36 5.47
C VAL A 10 1.84 1.15 6.22
N PHE A 11 2.85 1.94 5.89
CA PHE A 11 4.13 2.04 6.60
C PHE A 11 4.20 3.35 7.38
N THR A 12 4.95 3.39 8.47
CA THR A 12 5.45 4.65 9.04
C THR A 12 6.57 5.23 8.16
N GLY A 13 6.87 6.52 8.33
CA GLY A 13 8.00 7.16 7.65
C GLY A 13 9.32 6.43 7.92
N GLU A 14 9.61 6.14 9.19
CA GLU A 14 10.82 5.42 9.62
C GLU A 14 10.92 4.01 9.01
N GLN A 15 9.83 3.23 9.04
CA GLN A 15 9.78 1.91 8.42
C GLN A 15 10.05 1.99 6.91
N TYR A 16 9.47 2.98 6.23
CA TYR A 16 9.66 3.15 4.80
C TYR A 16 11.08 3.60 4.45
N GLU A 17 11.64 4.57 5.18
CA GLU A 17 13.02 5.03 4.98
C GLU A 17 14.02 3.89 5.15
N TRP A 18 13.87 3.12 6.23
CA TRP A 18 14.71 1.95 6.47
C TRP A 18 14.52 0.89 5.39
N LEU A 19 13.27 0.56 5.03
CA LEU A 19 12.98 -0.44 4.00
C LEU A 19 13.54 -0.01 2.64
N HIS A 20 13.39 1.26 2.28
CA HIS A 20 13.89 1.81 1.02
C HIS A 20 15.41 1.73 0.96
N ALA A 21 16.11 2.13 2.03
CA ALA A 21 17.55 1.99 2.12
C ALA A 21 18.03 0.53 2.05
N HIS A 22 17.28 -0.40 2.67
CA HIS A 22 17.56 -1.84 2.58
C HIS A 22 17.38 -2.38 1.16
N LEU A 23 16.30 -1.98 0.48
CA LEU A 23 15.91 -2.49 -0.83
C LEU A 23 16.76 -1.96 -2.00
N PHE A 24 17.31 -0.75 -1.88
CA PHE A 24 18.07 -0.10 -2.95
C PHE A 24 19.54 0.07 -2.55
N GLN A 25 20.25 -1.05 -2.53
CA GLN A 25 21.68 -1.09 -2.24
C GLN A 25 22.52 -0.66 -3.47
N PRO A 26 23.77 -0.22 -3.29
CA PRO A 26 24.60 0.29 -4.39
C PRO A 26 25.01 -0.72 -5.46
N ASN A 27 24.70 -2.02 -5.29
CA ASN A 27 25.08 -3.09 -6.20
C ASN A 27 24.08 -3.32 -7.34
N ASP A 28 22.99 -2.56 -7.40
CA ASP A 28 21.92 -2.69 -8.41
C ASP A 28 21.28 -4.09 -8.48
N ASP A 29 21.49 -4.93 -7.45
CA ASP A 29 20.83 -6.22 -7.34
C ASP A 29 19.41 -6.03 -6.78
N GLU A 30 18.48 -6.90 -7.17
CA GLU A 30 17.20 -6.97 -6.47
C GLU A 30 17.45 -7.34 -5.01
N GLN A 31 16.60 -6.82 -4.14
CA GLN A 31 16.64 -7.13 -2.73
C GLN A 31 15.23 -7.38 -2.23
N ALA A 32 15.10 -8.15 -1.15
CA ALA A 32 13.80 -8.49 -0.59
C ALA A 32 13.74 -8.32 0.93
N ALA A 33 12.50 -8.22 1.40
CA ALA A 33 12.15 -8.21 2.80
C ALA A 33 10.75 -8.81 2.97
N TYR A 34 10.46 -9.30 4.16
CA TYR A 34 9.09 -9.65 4.55
C TYR A 34 8.59 -8.63 5.56
N ALA A 35 7.33 -8.22 5.47
CA ALA A 35 6.70 -7.40 6.48
C ALA A 35 5.47 -8.08 7.04
N PHE A 36 5.23 -7.87 8.33
CA PHE A 36 4.10 -8.43 9.05
C PHE A 36 3.16 -7.30 9.43
N ALA A 37 1.88 -7.46 9.11
CA ALA A 37 0.89 -6.39 9.22
C ALA A 37 -0.36 -6.80 9.98
N ALA A 38 -0.93 -5.86 10.73
CA ALA A 38 -2.23 -6.02 11.37
C ALA A 38 -3.35 -5.46 10.46
N PRO A 39 -4.43 -6.22 10.21
CA PRO A 39 -5.55 -5.73 9.41
C PRO A 39 -6.45 -4.78 10.22
N ALA A 40 -6.64 -3.56 9.71
CA ALA A 40 -7.62 -2.59 10.19
C ALA A 40 -8.75 -2.46 9.16
N LYS A 41 -9.91 -3.05 9.48
CA LYS A 41 -11.09 -3.07 8.62
C LYS A 41 -11.98 -1.85 8.89
N GLY A 42 -12.22 -1.07 7.84
CA GLY A 42 -13.28 -0.05 7.80
C GLY A 42 -14.47 -0.52 6.95
N PRO A 43 -15.52 0.32 6.81
CA PRO A 43 -16.70 -0.01 6.01
C PRO A 43 -16.37 -0.35 4.54
N ASP A 44 -15.51 0.45 3.92
CA ASP A 44 -15.19 0.35 2.48
C ASP A 44 -13.72 0.04 2.19
N ARG A 45 -12.87 -0.01 3.22
CA ARG A 45 -11.41 -0.13 3.08
C ARG A 45 -10.82 -1.15 4.03
N LEU A 46 -9.79 -1.84 3.56
CA LEU A 46 -8.92 -2.67 4.39
C LEU A 46 -7.54 -2.02 4.41
N LYS A 47 -7.06 -1.66 5.59
CA LYS A 47 -5.68 -1.20 5.78
C LYS A 47 -4.86 -2.30 6.42
N LEU A 48 -3.69 -2.60 5.85
CA LEU A 48 -2.70 -3.47 6.46
C LEU A 48 -1.63 -2.58 7.09
N LEU A 49 -1.69 -2.43 8.41
CA LEU A 49 -0.76 -1.60 9.17
C LEU A 49 0.49 -2.41 9.46
N VAL A 50 1.62 -2.02 8.87
CA VAL A 50 2.89 -2.74 9.02
C VAL A 50 3.36 -2.61 10.47
N HIS A 51 3.50 -3.76 11.13
CA HIS A 51 3.98 -3.84 12.51
C HIS A 51 5.50 -3.89 12.56
N HIS A 52 6.11 -4.81 11.80
CA HIS A 52 7.55 -4.97 11.74
C HIS A 52 7.98 -5.55 10.40
N ILE A 53 9.28 -5.42 10.10
CA ILE A 53 9.89 -5.85 8.84
C ILE A 53 11.06 -6.79 9.18
N LEU A 54 11.14 -7.90 8.47
CA LEU A 54 12.26 -8.82 8.48
C LEU A 54 13.08 -8.59 7.20
N PRO A 55 14.29 -7.99 7.30
CA PRO A 55 15.20 -7.92 6.16
C PRO A 55 15.62 -9.32 5.74
N LEU A 56 15.87 -9.49 4.45
CA LEU A 56 16.69 -10.60 3.96
C LEU A 56 18.10 -10.10 3.67
N GLU A 57 19.09 -10.84 4.16
CA GLU A 57 20.50 -10.61 3.92
C GLU A 57 21.01 -11.48 2.76
N ARG A 58 22.22 -11.22 2.27
CA ARG A 58 22.78 -12.00 1.14
C ARG A 58 22.76 -13.52 1.40
N THR A 59 22.95 -13.94 2.64
CA THR A 59 22.95 -15.35 3.05
C THR A 59 21.57 -16.01 2.98
N ASP A 60 20.50 -15.24 2.89
CA ASP A 60 19.13 -15.72 2.78
C ASP A 60 18.74 -16.10 1.34
N PHE A 61 19.62 -15.89 0.37
CA PHE A 61 19.36 -16.16 -1.05
C PHE A 61 20.26 -17.25 -1.60
N ASP A 62 19.66 -18.19 -2.34
CA ASP A 62 20.40 -19.10 -3.22
C ASP A 62 20.86 -18.35 -4.49
N ILE A 63 20.00 -17.47 -5.01
CA ILE A 63 20.27 -16.63 -6.19
C ILE A 63 19.77 -15.21 -5.89
N GLN A 64 20.61 -14.23 -6.14
CA GLN A 64 20.23 -12.82 -6.13
C GLN A 64 21.06 -12.08 -7.18
N ASN A 65 20.35 -11.41 -8.08
CA ASN A 65 20.89 -10.51 -9.11
C ASN A 65 19.84 -9.42 -9.43
N GLY A 66 20.16 -8.47 -10.32
CA GLY A 66 19.29 -7.34 -10.68
C GLY A 66 17.92 -7.66 -11.31
N GLY A 67 17.60 -8.90 -11.68
CA GLY A 67 16.30 -9.26 -12.25
C GLY A 67 15.70 -10.58 -11.77
N TYR A 68 16.27 -11.18 -10.72
CA TYR A 68 15.77 -12.43 -10.16
C TYR A 68 16.29 -12.68 -8.74
N LEU A 69 15.36 -13.07 -7.86
CA LEU A 69 15.60 -13.51 -6.50
C LEU A 69 15.09 -14.93 -6.27
N GLN A 70 15.92 -15.74 -5.61
CA GLN A 70 15.54 -17.03 -5.06
C GLN A 70 15.97 -17.11 -3.60
N VAL A 71 14.97 -17.07 -2.70
CA VAL A 71 15.17 -17.25 -1.26
C VAL A 71 15.57 -18.69 -0.96
N SER A 72 16.51 -18.87 -0.04
CA SER A 72 17.00 -20.18 0.37
C SER A 72 15.88 -21.03 0.98
N ALA A 73 15.97 -22.34 0.79
CA ALA A 73 14.98 -23.26 1.35
C ALA A 73 14.96 -23.26 2.90
N GLU A 74 16.05 -22.84 3.55
CA GLU A 74 16.10 -22.70 5.01
C GLU A 74 15.33 -21.45 5.46
N THR A 75 15.65 -20.29 4.87
CA THR A 75 14.97 -19.03 5.15
C THR A 75 13.46 -19.14 4.87
N ALA A 76 13.07 -19.75 3.75
CA ALA A 76 11.67 -19.97 3.40
C ALA A 76 10.93 -20.82 4.44
N ARG A 77 11.56 -21.89 4.97
CA ARG A 77 10.95 -22.72 6.03
C ARG A 77 10.80 -21.95 7.34
N ASN A 78 11.83 -21.21 7.74
CA ASN A 78 11.80 -20.40 8.96
C ASN A 78 10.71 -19.32 8.88
N LEU A 79 10.57 -18.67 7.72
CA LEU A 79 9.51 -17.71 7.46
C LEU A 79 8.12 -18.35 7.56
N VAL A 80 7.92 -19.52 6.96
CA VAL A 80 6.64 -20.24 7.02
C VAL A 80 6.27 -20.54 8.47
N SER A 81 7.19 -21.11 9.25
CA SER A 81 6.97 -21.38 10.67
C SER A 81 6.60 -20.11 11.43
N TYR A 82 7.38 -19.04 11.26
CA TYR A 82 7.10 -17.76 11.90
C TYR A 82 5.73 -17.18 11.51
N THR A 83 5.36 -17.29 10.24
CA THR A 83 4.09 -16.77 9.72
C THR A 83 2.89 -17.54 10.27
N LEU A 84 3.00 -18.87 10.40
CA LEU A 84 1.92 -19.69 10.94
C LEU A 84 1.72 -19.51 12.45
N ASP A 85 2.80 -19.22 13.18
CA ASP A 85 2.76 -18.99 14.63
C ASP A 85 2.40 -17.53 15.00
N SER A 86 2.32 -16.64 14.01
CA SER A 86 2.10 -15.21 14.17
C SER A 86 0.65 -14.80 13.90
N PRO A 87 0.08 -13.84 14.66
CA PRO A 87 -1.26 -13.32 14.38
C PRO A 87 -1.29 -12.32 13.22
N PHE A 88 -0.14 -12.02 12.60
CA PHE A 88 -0.01 -10.99 11.57
C PHE A 88 -0.23 -11.53 10.15
N SER A 89 -0.71 -10.66 9.27
CA SER A 89 -0.73 -10.87 7.83
C SER A 89 0.67 -10.75 7.23
N LEU A 90 0.94 -11.46 6.14
CA LEU A 90 2.24 -11.47 5.47
C LEU A 90 2.24 -10.54 4.27
N ILE A 91 3.33 -9.79 4.14
CA ILE A 91 3.62 -8.94 2.98
C ILE A 91 5.01 -9.33 2.47
N GLU A 92 5.07 -9.89 1.27
CA GLU A 92 6.33 -10.16 0.57
C GLU A 92 6.74 -8.91 -0.19
N ILE A 93 8.00 -8.48 -0.08
CA ILE A 93 8.47 -7.22 -0.67
C ILE A 93 9.76 -7.50 -1.42
N HIS A 94 9.86 -7.02 -2.66
CA HIS A 94 11.13 -6.95 -3.38
C HIS A 94 11.29 -5.64 -4.14
N SER A 95 12.50 -5.34 -4.60
CA SER A 95 12.82 -4.18 -5.41
C SER A 95 13.11 -4.54 -6.86
N HIS A 96 12.71 -3.65 -7.77
CA HIS A 96 13.24 -3.58 -9.12
C HIS A 96 14.12 -2.31 -9.20
N PRO A 97 15.45 -2.39 -8.99
CA PRO A 97 16.33 -1.22 -8.92
C PRO A 97 16.34 -0.38 -10.20
N PHE A 98 16.05 -1.00 -11.35
CA PHE A 98 15.98 -0.32 -12.65
C PHE A 98 14.68 0.47 -12.88
N ALA A 99 13.66 0.25 -12.06
CA ALA A 99 12.37 0.94 -12.15
C ALA A 99 12.40 2.21 -11.30
N ARG A 100 12.18 3.39 -11.92
CA ARG A 100 12.05 4.66 -11.19
C ARG A 100 10.60 5.05 -10.95
N GLU A 101 9.97 5.63 -11.96
CA GLU A 101 8.63 6.23 -11.89
C GLU A 101 7.50 5.21 -12.10
N ARG A 102 7.82 4.04 -12.65
CA ARG A 102 6.86 2.97 -12.91
C ARG A 102 7.51 1.63 -12.62
N VAL A 103 6.85 0.86 -11.77
CA VAL A 103 7.19 -0.52 -11.44
C VAL A 103 5.95 -1.39 -11.58
N GLY A 104 6.14 -2.66 -11.86
CA GLY A 104 5.06 -3.62 -11.94
C GLY A 104 5.61 -5.04 -11.94
N PHE A 105 4.77 -5.99 -11.58
CA PHE A 105 5.12 -7.40 -11.58
C PHE A 105 5.25 -7.94 -13.00
N SER A 106 6.23 -8.81 -13.22
CA SER A 106 6.29 -9.64 -14.41
C SER A 106 5.27 -10.79 -14.34
N GLY A 107 4.97 -11.39 -15.50
CA GLY A 107 4.14 -12.59 -15.54
C GLY A 107 4.75 -13.77 -14.77
N ILE A 108 6.08 -13.82 -14.67
CA ILE A 108 6.81 -14.84 -13.92
C ILE A 108 6.60 -14.65 -12.42
N ASP A 109 6.69 -13.42 -11.91
CA ASP A 109 6.51 -13.14 -10.47
C ASP A 109 5.14 -13.60 -9.99
N THR A 110 4.10 -13.30 -10.75
CA THR A 110 2.72 -13.71 -10.41
C THR A 110 2.52 -15.22 -10.52
N ALA A 111 3.15 -15.88 -11.49
CA ALA A 111 3.04 -17.32 -11.68
C ALA A 111 3.77 -18.11 -10.58
N GLU A 112 4.96 -17.67 -10.18
CA GLU A 112 5.77 -18.27 -9.11
C GLU A 112 5.16 -17.99 -7.72
N ALA A 113 4.58 -16.80 -7.52
CA ALA A 113 3.91 -16.46 -6.27
C ALA A 113 2.62 -17.27 -6.05
N LYS A 114 1.85 -17.56 -7.10
CA LYS A 114 0.51 -18.13 -6.96
C LYS A 114 0.48 -19.46 -6.18
N PRO A 115 1.29 -20.49 -6.46
CA PRO A 115 1.30 -21.73 -5.67
C PRO A 115 1.57 -21.50 -4.18
N ARG A 116 2.51 -20.60 -3.85
CA ARG A 116 2.83 -20.21 -2.48
C ARG A 116 1.66 -19.51 -1.79
N PHE A 117 0.99 -18.61 -2.50
CA PHE A 117 -0.18 -17.88 -2.02
C PHE A 117 -1.38 -18.81 -1.77
N ASP A 118 -1.62 -19.75 -2.70
CA ASP A 118 -2.63 -20.79 -2.56
C ASP A 118 -2.35 -21.69 -1.34
N TRP A 119 -1.08 -22.00 -1.07
CA TRP A 119 -0.67 -22.80 0.09
C TRP A 119 -0.93 -22.07 1.40
N PHE A 120 -0.48 -20.82 1.55
CA PHE A 120 -0.75 -20.03 2.76
C PHE A 120 -2.25 -19.90 3.02
N ALA A 121 -3.02 -19.62 1.96
CA ALA A 121 -4.47 -19.53 2.08
C ALA A 121 -5.13 -20.80 2.63
N GLN A 122 -4.54 -21.99 2.48
CA GLN A 122 -5.07 -23.24 3.04
C GLN A 122 -4.68 -23.46 4.50
N HIS A 123 -3.57 -22.87 4.95
CA HIS A 123 -2.97 -23.12 6.26
C HIS A 123 -3.12 -21.97 7.25
N THR A 124 -3.62 -20.81 6.81
CA THR A 124 -3.84 -19.62 7.65
C THR A 124 -5.33 -19.34 7.88
N PRO A 125 -5.71 -18.68 9.00
CA PRO A 125 -7.08 -18.29 9.27
C PRO A 125 -7.65 -17.33 8.22
N ALA A 126 -8.98 -17.22 8.14
CA ALA A 126 -9.64 -16.35 7.15
C ALA A 126 -9.39 -14.84 7.33
N THR A 127 -8.85 -14.44 8.48
CA THR A 127 -8.43 -13.07 8.78
C THR A 127 -7.03 -12.76 8.28
N PHE A 128 -6.27 -13.76 7.86
CA PHE A 128 -4.93 -13.58 7.30
C PHE A 128 -5.02 -13.04 5.88
N HIS A 129 -4.24 -12.00 5.60
CA HIS A 129 -4.07 -11.44 4.27
C HIS A 129 -2.65 -11.71 3.79
N HIS A 130 -2.51 -12.08 2.52
CA HIS A 130 -1.21 -12.26 1.89
C HIS A 130 -1.08 -11.27 0.74
N VAL A 131 -0.08 -10.41 0.84
CA VAL A 131 0.20 -9.35 -0.15
C VAL A 131 1.62 -9.52 -0.68
N MET A 132 1.83 -9.21 -1.94
CA MET A 132 3.14 -8.96 -2.49
C MET A 132 3.24 -7.50 -2.94
N LEU A 133 4.39 -6.88 -2.68
CA LEU A 133 4.73 -5.54 -3.11
C LEU A 133 6.03 -5.59 -3.91
N VAL A 134 6.10 -4.74 -4.93
CA VAL A 134 7.34 -4.46 -5.64
C VAL A 134 7.59 -2.95 -5.61
N PHE A 135 8.81 -2.56 -5.24
CA PHE A 135 9.23 -1.16 -5.22
C PHE A 135 10.18 -0.85 -6.38
N GLY A 136 9.89 0.25 -7.08
CA GLY A 136 10.89 1.02 -7.81
C GLY A 136 11.42 2.15 -6.93
N THR A 137 12.43 2.88 -7.40
CA THR A 137 13.08 3.91 -6.58
C THR A 137 12.11 5.01 -6.12
N ASP A 138 11.09 5.33 -6.94
CA ASP A 138 10.02 6.27 -6.60
C ASP A 138 8.63 5.78 -7.07
N SER A 139 8.42 4.47 -7.07
CA SER A 139 7.13 3.87 -7.42
C SER A 139 6.91 2.58 -6.65
N ALA A 140 5.66 2.13 -6.55
CA ALA A 140 5.32 0.85 -5.97
C ALA A 140 4.15 0.23 -6.73
N ASP A 141 4.13 -1.10 -6.82
CA ASP A 141 2.98 -1.88 -7.26
C ASP A 141 2.70 -2.98 -6.22
N GLY A 142 1.49 -3.52 -6.20
CA GLY A 142 1.08 -4.44 -5.16
C GLY A 142 -0.14 -5.27 -5.54
N MET A 143 -0.11 -6.53 -5.11
CA MET A 143 -1.21 -7.46 -5.29
C MET A 143 -1.55 -8.17 -3.99
N ILE A 144 -2.84 -8.38 -3.74
CA ILE A 144 -3.37 -9.18 -2.65
C ILE A 144 -4.00 -10.46 -3.18
N TYR A 145 -3.85 -11.56 -2.44
CA TYR A 145 -4.58 -12.79 -2.72
C TYR A 145 -6.05 -12.70 -2.29
N ASP A 146 -6.97 -12.96 -3.22
CA ASP A 146 -8.36 -13.22 -2.87
C ASP A 146 -8.60 -14.73 -2.73
N ARG A 147 -8.83 -15.15 -1.47
CA ARG A 147 -9.07 -16.55 -1.11
C ARG A 147 -10.37 -17.11 -1.70
N THR A 148 -11.33 -16.24 -2.05
CA THR A 148 -12.66 -16.64 -2.53
C THR A 148 -12.62 -17.14 -3.97
N ASP A 149 -11.91 -16.42 -4.83
CA ASP A 149 -11.80 -16.74 -6.26
C ASP A 149 -10.42 -17.31 -6.64
N LYS A 150 -9.52 -17.43 -5.66
CA LYS A 150 -8.14 -17.92 -5.81
C LYS A 150 -7.34 -17.10 -6.83
N SER A 151 -7.54 -15.78 -6.85
CA SER A 151 -6.89 -14.87 -7.79
C SER A 151 -6.03 -13.83 -7.09
N MET A 152 -5.07 -13.28 -7.83
CA MET A 152 -4.30 -12.10 -7.42
C MET A 152 -5.05 -10.85 -7.88
N ARG A 153 -5.32 -9.93 -6.95
CA ARG A 153 -6.02 -8.67 -7.19
C ARG A 153 -5.08 -7.51 -6.89
N GLN A 154 -5.08 -6.45 -7.70
CA GLN A 154 -4.30 -5.26 -7.39
C GLN A 154 -4.82 -4.60 -6.10
N ILE A 155 -3.89 -4.12 -5.27
CA ILE A 155 -4.23 -3.24 -4.13
C ILE A 155 -4.43 -1.81 -4.65
N GLY A 156 -5.05 -0.95 -3.85
CA GLY A 156 -5.30 0.44 -4.25
C GLY A 156 -4.15 1.41 -3.92
N GLY A 157 -3.18 0.99 -3.10
CA GLY A 157 -1.97 1.77 -2.90
C GLY A 157 -1.13 1.39 -1.68
N VAL A 158 0.04 2.01 -1.61
CA VAL A 158 0.93 1.99 -0.45
C VAL A 158 0.98 3.41 0.14
N THR A 159 0.71 3.52 1.44
CA THR A 159 0.67 4.79 2.17
C THR A 159 1.82 4.84 3.17
N ILE A 160 2.54 5.96 3.20
CA ILE A 160 3.65 6.22 4.10
C ILE A 160 3.24 7.36 5.04
N LEU A 161 3.08 7.02 6.32
CA LEU A 161 2.75 7.96 7.38
C LEU A 161 4.03 8.69 7.82
N GLY A 162 4.39 9.74 7.09
CA GLY A 162 5.51 10.61 7.37
C GLY A 162 5.17 12.09 7.18
N HIS A 163 6.18 12.94 7.30
CA HIS A 163 6.10 14.36 6.95
C HIS A 163 7.19 14.65 5.89
N PRO A 164 6.82 14.92 4.63
CA PRO A 164 5.46 14.96 4.09
C PRO A 164 4.79 13.58 4.01
N PHE A 165 3.45 13.57 3.99
CA PHE A 165 2.67 12.37 3.69
C PHE A 165 2.94 11.92 2.25
N LYS A 166 3.27 10.65 2.06
CA LYS A 166 3.55 10.07 0.73
C LYS A 166 2.61 8.89 0.46
N ARG A 167 2.09 8.82 -0.77
CA ARG A 167 1.22 7.73 -1.21
C ARG A 167 1.55 7.30 -2.63
N PHE A 168 1.77 6.01 -2.81
CA PHE A 168 1.85 5.36 -4.12
C PHE A 168 0.45 4.83 -4.48
N ALA A 169 -0.24 5.47 -5.42
CA ALA A 169 -1.51 4.98 -5.94
C ALA A 169 -1.25 3.85 -6.95
N ILE A 170 -1.94 2.71 -6.78
CA ILE A 170 -1.73 1.50 -7.59
C ILE A 170 -2.98 1.24 -8.43
N GLY A 171 -2.81 0.85 -9.70
CA GLY A 171 -3.91 0.52 -10.61
C GLY A 171 -4.68 1.72 -11.18
N GLU A 172 -4.48 2.92 -10.65
CA GLU A 172 -5.04 4.18 -11.19
C GLU A 172 -4.15 4.78 -12.28
N HIS A 173 -3.78 3.97 -13.28
CA HIS A 173 -3.47 4.50 -14.60
C HIS A 173 -4.74 4.45 -15.47
N ARG A 174 -5.87 4.95 -14.94
CA ARG A 174 -6.86 5.55 -15.83
C ARG A 174 -6.12 6.73 -16.44
N GLY A 175 -5.79 6.60 -17.72
CA GLY A 175 -4.90 7.52 -18.40
C GLY A 175 -5.27 8.98 -18.13
N ALA A 176 -4.30 9.85 -18.34
CA ALA A 176 -4.44 11.30 -18.46
C ALA A 176 -5.44 11.77 -19.55
N ARG A 177 -6.43 10.94 -19.91
CA ARG A 177 -7.50 11.11 -20.88
C ARG A 177 -8.87 10.97 -20.22
N ASP A 178 -9.09 11.69 -19.13
CA ASP A 178 -10.34 12.42 -18.95
C ASP A 178 -10.08 13.63 -18.02
N ARG A 179 -9.09 14.47 -18.39
CA ARG A 179 -9.07 15.86 -17.94
C ARG A 179 -10.21 16.60 -18.64
N ARG A 180 -11.46 16.20 -18.39
CA ARG A 180 -12.56 17.16 -18.45
C ARG A 180 -12.22 18.18 -17.38
N ARG A 181 -11.61 19.27 -17.86
CA ARG A 181 -11.41 20.53 -17.16
C ARG A 181 -12.79 21.05 -16.77
N ASP A 182 -13.37 20.51 -15.71
CA ASP A 182 -14.42 21.18 -14.96
C ASP A 182 -13.69 22.06 -13.94
N PRO A 183 -13.72 23.39 -14.11
CA PRO A 183 -12.85 24.26 -13.35
C PRO A 183 -13.32 24.28 -11.91
N TYR A 184 -12.50 23.74 -11.01
CA TYR A 184 -12.41 24.30 -9.67
C TYR A 184 -12.47 25.82 -9.81
N SER A 185 -13.50 26.43 -9.24
CA SER A 185 -13.77 27.86 -9.42
C SER A 185 -12.53 28.69 -9.08
N ALA A 186 -12.43 29.92 -9.58
CA ALA A 186 -11.34 30.86 -9.23
C ALA A 186 -11.10 30.98 -7.70
N ARG A 187 -12.11 30.62 -6.90
CA ARG A 187 -12.09 30.56 -5.44
C ARG A 187 -11.14 29.48 -4.86
N MET A 188 -10.83 28.41 -5.59
CA MET A 188 -10.02 27.28 -5.12
C MET A 188 -8.60 27.25 -5.70
N ILE A 189 -8.20 28.22 -6.54
CA ILE A 189 -6.86 28.29 -7.15
C ILE A 189 -5.74 28.16 -6.11
N ARG A 190 -5.87 28.84 -4.96
CA ARG A 190 -4.85 28.77 -3.89
C ARG A 190 -4.77 27.37 -3.28
N GLN A 191 -5.90 26.67 -3.14
CA GLN A 191 -5.93 25.33 -2.59
C GLN A 191 -5.40 24.31 -3.62
N THR A 192 -5.73 24.45 -4.90
CA THR A 192 -5.15 23.64 -5.98
C THR A 192 -3.63 23.84 -6.09
N GLN A 193 -3.12 25.06 -5.91
CA GLN A 193 -1.67 25.31 -5.86
C GLN A 193 -1.00 24.68 -4.63
N ALA A 194 -1.69 24.63 -3.49
CA ALA A 194 -1.14 24.06 -2.27
C ALA A 194 -1.16 22.52 -2.24
N PHE A 195 -2.21 21.90 -2.79
CA PHE A 195 -2.46 20.45 -2.66
C PHE A 195 -2.43 19.67 -3.99
N GLY A 196 -2.31 20.35 -5.12
CA GLY A 196 -2.47 19.75 -6.45
C GLY A 196 -3.90 19.30 -6.75
N ASP A 197 -4.16 18.92 -7.99
CA ASP A 197 -5.48 18.43 -8.40
C ASP A 197 -5.85 17.13 -7.68
N ASP A 198 -4.91 16.20 -7.53
CA ASP A 198 -5.13 14.92 -6.84
C ASP A 198 -5.42 15.12 -5.34
N GLY A 199 -4.71 16.04 -4.69
CA GLY A 199 -4.97 16.40 -3.30
C GLY A 199 -6.34 17.08 -3.13
N GLN A 200 -6.77 17.91 -4.08
CA GLN A 200 -8.13 18.47 -4.08
C GLN A 200 -9.18 17.37 -4.19
N THR A 201 -8.98 16.39 -5.08
CA THR A 201 -9.90 15.25 -5.22
C THR A 201 -9.95 14.39 -3.96
N LEU A 202 -8.82 14.15 -3.30
CA LEU A 202 -8.78 13.42 -2.03
C LEU A 202 -9.49 14.16 -0.90
N ILE A 203 -9.26 15.47 -0.77
CA ILE A 203 -9.94 16.30 0.26
C ILE A 203 -11.43 16.40 -0.03
N ALA A 204 -11.84 16.53 -1.30
CA ALA A 204 -13.25 16.54 -1.71
C ALA A 204 -14.00 15.25 -1.38
N GLY A 205 -13.28 14.12 -1.32
CA GLY A 205 -13.82 12.83 -0.91
C GLY A 205 -13.74 12.56 0.59
N ALA A 206 -13.11 13.43 1.39
CA ALA A 206 -12.91 13.20 2.81
C ALA A 206 -14.21 13.39 3.61
N ARG A 207 -14.46 12.49 4.56
CA ARG A 207 -15.57 12.57 5.50
C ARG A 207 -15.05 12.99 6.87
N VAL A 208 -15.52 14.14 7.35
CA VAL A 208 -15.15 14.68 8.67
C VAL A 208 -16.36 14.58 9.59
N GLY A 209 -16.22 13.80 10.67
CA GLY A 209 -17.18 13.77 11.76
C GLY A 209 -16.78 14.76 12.86
N ILE A 210 -17.71 15.58 13.33
CA ILE A 210 -17.49 16.52 14.44
C ILE A 210 -18.20 15.96 15.67
N VAL A 211 -17.45 15.55 16.68
CA VAL A 211 -18.01 15.03 17.93
C VAL A 211 -18.06 16.14 18.97
N GLY A 212 -19.27 16.59 19.30
CA GLY A 212 -19.54 17.67 20.26
C GLY A 212 -19.75 19.02 19.59
N LEU A 213 -20.96 19.59 19.73
CA LEU A 213 -21.34 20.91 19.20
C LEU A 213 -21.34 22.01 20.28
N GLY A 214 -20.60 21.83 21.37
CA GLY A 214 -20.43 22.85 22.41
C GLY A 214 -19.27 23.80 22.12
N GLY A 215 -19.29 25.01 22.68
CA GLY A 215 -18.16 25.95 22.70
C GLY A 215 -17.47 26.17 21.35
N MET A 216 -16.26 25.62 21.18
CA MET A 216 -15.46 25.71 19.96
C MET A 216 -15.91 24.76 18.84
N GLY A 217 -16.59 23.65 19.17
CA GLY A 217 -17.04 22.65 18.20
C GLY A 217 -18.10 23.20 17.23
N SER A 218 -18.93 24.14 17.69
CA SER A 218 -19.91 24.85 16.83
C SER A 218 -19.22 25.79 15.85
N ALA A 219 -18.16 26.48 16.26
CA ALA A 219 -17.36 27.34 15.37
C ALA A 219 -16.61 26.52 14.31
N VAL A 220 -16.04 25.37 14.69
CA VAL A 220 -15.38 24.45 13.75
C VAL A 220 -16.39 23.81 12.79
N ALA A 221 -17.59 23.44 13.25
CA ALA A 221 -18.67 22.98 12.38
C ALA A 221 -19.11 24.06 11.38
N GLN A 222 -19.19 25.31 11.82
CA GLN A 222 -19.54 26.43 10.97
C GLN A 222 -18.44 26.77 9.95
N LEU A 223 -17.16 26.60 10.31
CA LEU A 223 -16.03 26.74 9.39
C LEU A 223 -15.96 25.57 8.39
N GLY A 224 -16.17 24.34 8.86
CA GLY A 224 -16.16 23.12 8.05
C GLY A 224 -17.27 23.11 6.99
N SER A 225 -18.47 23.62 7.32
CA SER A 225 -19.60 23.68 6.37
C SER A 225 -19.37 24.64 5.19
N ARG A 226 -18.37 25.52 5.31
CA ARG A 226 -17.95 26.45 4.26
C ARG A 226 -16.77 25.95 3.44
N CYS A 227 -16.20 24.79 3.81
CA CYS A 227 -15.20 24.11 3.03
C CYS A 227 -15.94 23.31 1.94
N SER A 228 -15.93 23.78 0.68
CA SER A 228 -16.65 23.14 -0.45
C SER A 228 -16.26 21.69 -0.72
N ALA A 229 -15.27 21.16 -0.01
CA ALA A 229 -14.76 19.80 -0.12
C ALA A 229 -15.30 18.83 0.96
N CYS A 230 -16.08 19.29 1.95
CA CYS A 230 -16.48 18.45 3.08
C CYS A 230 -18.00 18.27 3.18
N VAL A 231 -18.48 17.03 3.07
CA VAL A 231 -19.85 16.68 3.45
C VAL A 231 -19.86 16.45 4.97
N ILE A 232 -20.52 17.35 5.70
CA ILE A 232 -20.78 17.18 7.14
C ILE A 232 -22.03 16.32 7.26
N SER A 233 -21.90 15.14 7.86
CA SER A 233 -23.04 14.33 8.27
C SER A 233 -23.22 14.50 9.78
N CYS A 234 -24.38 15.00 10.19
CA CYS A 234 -24.85 14.92 11.58
C CYS A 234 -25.32 13.51 11.91
#